data_AF-A0A7V6PXN5-F1
#
_entry.id   AF-A0A7V6PXN5-F1
#
_cell.length_a   1.000
_cell.length_b   1.000
_cell.length_c   1.000
_cell.angle_alpha   90.00
_cell.angle_beta   90.00
_cell.angle_gamma   90.00
#
_symmetry.space_group_name_H-M   'P 1'
#
loop_
_entity.id
_entity.type
_entity.pdbx_description
1 polymer ?
#
loop_
_entity_poly.entity_id
_entity_poly.type
_entity_poly.pdbx_seq_one_letter_code
_entity_poly.pdbx_strand_id
1 'polypeptide(L)'
;MKKFTVEQKLSAIKDYEAGIKVAEICRKHNVNPNTFYKWKGKYEEAGIDGLAPKVINNVISSKESELRRENEELKKLLGEKELAIKIYKDLLKKNEPGLKDRLEIAEKYIRAGYAVRTVLKLVKVARSTYYYWRSLKNRRKTLKENKQWKKPPGYSLDEDGKKIKDEEIISRIREAIESTVATGIRR
;
A
#
# COMPACT_ATOMS: atom_id res chain seq x y z
N MET A 1 -35.25 -2.76 46.68
CA MET A 1 -33.82 -2.33 46.79
C MET A 1 -33.75 -0.81 46.72
N LYS A 2 -33.02 -0.19 47.66
CA LYS A 2 -32.82 1.28 47.70
C LYS A 2 -32.00 1.72 46.48
N LYS A 3 -32.47 2.72 45.72
CA LYS A 3 -31.74 3.29 44.56
C LYS A 3 -30.86 4.43 45.07
N PHE A 4 -29.58 4.40 44.71
CA PHE A 4 -28.60 5.45 45.06
C PHE A 4 -28.17 6.19 43.80
N THR A 5 -28.11 7.51 43.88
CA THR A 5 -27.68 8.36 42.75
C THR A 5 -26.17 8.22 42.51
N VAL A 6 -25.71 8.56 41.31
CA VAL A 6 -24.27 8.55 40.99
C VAL A 6 -23.51 9.49 41.92
N GLU A 7 -24.06 10.67 42.19
CA GLU A 7 -23.51 11.68 43.10
C GLU A 7 -23.35 11.14 44.53
N GLN A 8 -24.35 10.41 45.05
CA GLN A 8 -24.26 9.80 46.39
C GLN A 8 -23.13 8.77 46.46
N LYS A 9 -22.99 7.93 45.43
CA LYS A 9 -21.92 6.95 45.36
C LYS A 9 -20.55 7.62 45.25
N LEU A 10 -20.44 8.65 44.43
CA LEU A 10 -19.22 9.41 44.21
C LEU A 10 -18.77 10.15 45.47
N SER A 11 -19.71 10.77 46.19
CA SER A 11 -19.43 11.42 47.47
C SER A 11 -18.87 10.43 48.51
N ALA A 12 -19.44 9.22 48.61
CA ALA A 12 -18.94 8.21 49.54
C ALA A 12 -17.51 7.75 49.19
N ILE A 13 -17.17 7.70 47.90
CA ILE A 13 -15.82 7.34 47.43
C ILE A 13 -14.83 8.47 47.71
N LYS A 14 -15.20 9.73 47.46
CA LYS A 14 -14.35 10.88 47.78
C LYS A 14 -14.07 10.99 49.28
N ASP A 15 -15.07 10.74 50.12
CA ASP A 15 -14.89 10.69 51.58
C ASP A 15 -13.86 9.62 51.99
N TYR A 16 -13.88 8.46 51.32
CA TYR A 16 -12.89 7.40 51.54
C TYR A 16 -11.48 7.79 51.06
N GLU A 17 -11.36 8.42 49.89
CA GLU A 17 -10.09 8.94 49.37
C GLU A 17 -9.50 10.02 50.27
N ALA A 18 -10.35 10.80 50.95
CA ALA A 18 -9.98 11.78 51.97
C ALA A 18 -9.57 11.14 53.33
N GLY A 19 -9.59 9.80 53.44
CA GLY A 19 -9.15 9.07 54.62
C GLY A 19 -10.25 8.85 55.68
N ILE A 20 -11.51 9.14 55.38
CA ILE A 20 -12.62 8.90 56.32
C ILE A 20 -12.85 7.40 56.47
N LYS A 21 -13.07 6.94 57.71
CA LYS A 21 -13.29 5.52 58.00
C LYS A 21 -14.58 5.02 57.34
N VAL A 22 -14.53 3.83 56.74
CA VAL A 22 -15.68 3.19 56.05
C VAL A 22 -16.92 3.10 56.93
N ALA A 23 -16.77 2.85 58.23
CA ALA A 23 -17.89 2.80 59.18
C ALA A 23 -18.65 4.14 59.27
N GLU A 24 -17.94 5.25 59.20
CA GLU A 24 -18.52 6.60 59.25
C GLU A 24 -19.21 6.96 57.93
N ILE A 25 -18.58 6.62 56.80
CA ILE A 25 -19.16 6.76 55.46
C ILE A 25 -20.47 5.96 55.37
N CYS A 26 -20.47 4.72 55.86
CA CYS A 26 -21.66 3.87 55.87
C CYS A 26 -22.83 4.49 56.66
N ARG A 27 -22.53 5.13 57.80
CA ARG A 27 -23.54 5.85 58.60
C ARG A 27 -24.04 7.10 57.88
N LYS A 28 -23.13 7.92 57.34
CA LYS A 28 -23.44 9.17 56.62
C LYS A 28 -24.34 8.93 55.41
N HIS A 29 -24.04 7.89 54.62
CA HIS A 29 -24.78 7.58 53.40
C HIS A 29 -25.91 6.55 53.61
N ASN A 30 -26.09 6.04 54.84
CA ASN A 30 -27.06 5.01 55.20
C ASN A 30 -26.96 3.78 54.26
N VAL A 31 -25.75 3.24 54.15
CA VAL A 31 -25.37 2.08 53.33
C VAL A 31 -24.64 1.05 54.17
N ASN A 32 -24.69 -0.22 53.76
CA ASN A 32 -23.85 -1.24 54.38
C ASN A 32 -22.44 -1.27 53.74
N PRO A 33 -21.42 -1.77 54.46
CA PRO A 33 -20.04 -1.84 53.95
C PRO A 33 -19.92 -2.59 52.62
N ASN A 34 -20.65 -3.69 52.45
CA ASN A 34 -20.63 -4.47 51.20
C ASN A 34 -21.09 -3.66 49.98
N THR A 35 -22.08 -2.78 50.15
CA THR A 35 -22.59 -1.91 49.08
C THR A 35 -21.57 -0.84 48.75
N PHE A 36 -20.93 -0.25 49.76
CA PHE A 36 -19.83 0.70 49.57
C PHE A 36 -18.67 0.06 48.81
N TYR A 37 -18.19 -1.12 49.21
CA TYR A 37 -17.11 -1.80 48.50
C TYR A 37 -17.47 -2.19 47.07
N LYS A 38 -18.75 -2.53 46.79
CA LYS A 38 -19.22 -2.72 45.41
C LYS A 38 -19.14 -1.44 44.56
N TRP A 39 -19.38 -0.27 45.15
CA TRP A 39 -19.22 0.99 44.43
C TRP A 39 -17.76 1.33 44.22
N LYS A 40 -16.92 1.14 45.24
CA LYS A 40 -15.47 1.33 45.16
C LYS A 40 -14.86 0.48 44.05
N GLY A 41 -15.14 -0.82 44.01
CA GLY A 41 -14.62 -1.70 42.95
C GLY A 41 -15.04 -1.26 41.54
N LYS A 42 -16.31 -0.87 41.36
CA LYS A 42 -16.77 -0.35 40.07
C LYS A 42 -16.12 0.96 39.66
N TYR A 43 -15.84 1.83 40.62
CA TYR A 43 -15.13 3.09 40.39
C TYR A 43 -13.66 2.86 40.07
N GLU A 44 -13.01 1.88 40.71
CA GLU A 44 -11.64 1.48 40.37
C GLU A 44 -11.56 0.87 38.96
N GLU A 45 -12.58 0.13 38.53
CA GLU A 45 -12.64 -0.48 37.19
C GLU A 45 -12.90 0.53 36.05
N ALA A 46 -13.83 1.45 36.24
CA ALA A 46 -14.37 2.29 35.15
C ALA A 46 -14.63 3.75 35.56
N GLY A 47 -14.05 4.22 36.67
CA GLY A 47 -14.22 5.57 37.16
C GLY A 47 -15.69 5.92 37.46
N ILE A 48 -16.08 7.15 37.15
CA ILE A 48 -17.44 7.65 37.38
C ILE A 48 -18.47 6.84 36.59
N ASP A 49 -18.13 6.35 35.40
CA ASP A 49 -19.02 5.56 34.55
C ASP A 49 -19.40 4.23 35.23
N GLY A 50 -18.48 3.61 35.97
CA GLY A 50 -18.77 2.41 36.77
C GLY A 50 -19.87 2.62 37.82
N LEU A 51 -20.10 3.86 38.27
CA LEU A 51 -21.13 4.20 39.25
C LEU A 51 -22.52 4.41 38.63
N ALA A 52 -22.58 4.62 37.32
CA ALA A 52 -23.82 4.82 36.59
C ALA A 52 -24.71 3.55 36.59
N PRO A 53 -26.03 3.69 36.40
CA PRO A 53 -26.92 2.57 36.19
C PRO A 53 -26.45 1.68 35.03
N LYS A 54 -26.57 0.35 35.19
CA LYS A 54 -26.13 -0.65 34.19
C LYS A 54 -26.74 -0.40 32.80
N VAL A 55 -27.99 0.07 32.74
CA VAL A 55 -28.67 0.42 31.48
C VAL A 55 -27.95 1.56 30.76
N ILE A 56 -27.56 2.61 31.48
CA ILE A 56 -26.86 3.76 30.92
C ILE A 56 -25.49 3.33 30.39
N ASN A 57 -24.75 2.52 31.15
CA ASN A 57 -23.45 2.01 30.72
C ASN A 57 -23.55 1.13 29.46
N ASN A 58 -24.58 0.28 29.37
CA ASN A 58 -24.80 -0.53 28.16
C ASN A 58 -25.08 0.36 26.93
N VAL A 59 -25.85 1.44 27.10
CA VAL A 59 -26.16 2.40 26.02
C VAL A 59 -24.93 3.20 25.60
N ILE A 60 -24.12 3.65 26.56
CA ILE A 60 -22.85 4.35 26.27
C ILE A 60 -21.92 3.40 25.51
N SER A 61 -21.74 2.16 26.00
CA SER A 61 -20.90 1.17 25.33
C SER A 61 -21.38 0.81 23.92
N SER A 62 -22.70 0.65 23.72
CA SER A 62 -23.24 0.40 22.38
C SER A 62 -23.01 1.59 21.46
N LYS A 63 -23.21 2.81 21.96
CA LYS A 63 -22.98 4.03 21.17
C LYS A 63 -21.51 4.22 20.82
N GLU A 64 -20.60 3.92 21.74
CA GLU A 64 -19.17 3.93 21.48
C GLU A 64 -18.78 2.91 20.41
N SER A 65 -19.35 1.70 20.44
CA SER A 65 -19.11 0.68 19.42
C SER A 65 -19.59 1.15 18.04
N GLU A 66 -20.78 1.75 17.97
CA GLU A 66 -21.30 2.33 16.72
C GLU A 66 -20.40 3.45 16.20
N LEU A 67 -20.00 4.38 17.08
CA LEU A 67 -19.12 5.49 16.73
C LEU A 67 -17.75 5.01 16.27
N ARG A 68 -17.20 3.94 16.88
CA ARG A 68 -15.94 3.33 16.43
C ARG A 68 -16.08 2.75 15.03
N ARG A 69 -17.15 2.01 14.77
CA ARG A 69 -17.45 1.44 13.45
C ARG A 69 -17.61 2.53 12.39
N GLU A 70 -18.39 3.57 12.69
CA GLU A 70 -18.58 4.70 11.79
C GLU A 70 -17.25 5.41 11.50
N ASN A 71 -16.41 5.62 12.51
CA ASN A 71 -15.08 6.18 12.32
C ASN A 71 -14.17 5.32 11.43
N GLU A 72 -14.21 4.00 11.57
CA GLU A 72 -13.46 3.08 10.70
C GLU A 72 -13.94 3.15 9.25
N GLU A 73 -15.26 3.16 9.05
CA GLU A 73 -15.87 3.30 7.73
C GLU A 73 -15.52 4.65 7.09
N LEU A 74 -15.58 5.74 7.86
CA LEU A 74 -15.21 7.09 7.42
C LEU A 74 -13.73 7.18 7.04
N LYS A 75 -12.82 6.63 7.85
CA LYS A 75 -11.38 6.59 7.53
C LYS A 75 -11.11 5.84 6.23
N LYS A 76 -11.80 4.71 6.02
CA LYS A 76 -11.68 3.94 4.78
C LYS A 76 -12.17 4.75 3.58
N LEU A 77 -13.36 5.35 3.67
CA LEU A 77 -13.92 6.19 2.61
C LEU A 77 -13.01 7.38 2.29
N LEU A 78 -12.47 8.05 3.32
CA LEU A 78 -11.54 9.16 3.16
C LEU A 78 -10.30 8.73 2.36
N GLY A 79 -9.66 7.63 2.74
CA GLY A 79 -8.50 7.11 2.02
C GLY A 79 -8.79 6.76 0.56
N GLU A 80 -9.95 6.17 0.26
CA GLU A 80 -10.39 5.88 -1.11
C GLU A 80 -10.60 7.16 -1.94
N LYS A 81 -11.21 8.19 -1.33
CA LYS A 81 -11.46 9.49 -2.00
C LYS A 81 -10.17 10.27 -2.21
N GLU A 82 -9.26 10.29 -1.24
CA GLU A 82 -7.96 10.94 -1.38
C GLU A 82 -7.13 10.33 -2.51
N LEU A 83 -7.12 9.00 -2.62
CA LEU A 83 -6.46 8.30 -3.74
C LEU A 83 -7.08 8.71 -5.07
N ALA A 84 -8.41 8.73 -5.16
CA ALA A 84 -9.11 9.15 -6.36
C ALA A 84 -8.74 10.58 -6.77
N ILE A 85 -8.72 11.53 -5.82
CA ILE A 85 -8.35 12.92 -6.06
C ILE A 85 -6.90 13.01 -6.60
N LYS A 86 -5.95 12.29 -5.99
CA LYS A 86 -4.55 12.27 -6.46
C LYS A 86 -4.44 11.78 -7.89
N ILE A 87 -5.09 10.66 -8.22
CA ILE A 87 -5.10 10.09 -9.57
C ILE A 87 -5.75 11.05 -10.58
N TYR A 88 -6.92 11.62 -10.25
CA TYR A 88 -7.61 12.55 -11.15
C TYR A 88 -6.82 13.83 -11.40
N LYS A 89 -6.15 14.38 -10.38
CA LYS A 89 -5.24 15.52 -10.54
C LYS A 89 -4.11 15.20 -11.52
N ASP A 90 -3.50 14.02 -11.43
CA ASP A 90 -2.44 13.61 -12.35
C ASP A 90 -2.96 13.39 -13.78
N LEU A 91 -4.18 12.89 -13.94
CA LEU A 91 -4.83 12.76 -15.26
C LEU A 91 -5.13 14.12 -15.89
N LEU A 92 -5.63 15.08 -15.11
CA LEU A 92 -5.96 16.42 -15.60
C LEU A 92 -4.74 17.21 -16.07
N LYS A 93 -3.56 16.99 -15.45
CA LYS A 93 -2.29 17.60 -15.89
C LYS A 93 -1.86 17.21 -17.30
N LYS A 94 -2.37 16.09 -17.84
CA LYS A 94 -1.95 15.54 -19.14
C LYS A 94 -2.75 16.06 -20.34
N ASN A 95 -3.82 16.84 -20.11
CA ASN A 95 -4.73 17.38 -21.12
C ASN A 95 -5.16 16.34 -22.19
N GLU A 96 -6.33 15.71 -21.99
CA GLU A 96 -6.79 14.53 -22.75
C GLU A 96 -5.82 13.32 -22.71
N PRO A 97 -5.64 12.69 -21.53
CA PRO A 97 -4.70 11.59 -21.38
C PRO A 97 -5.08 10.40 -22.25
N GLY A 98 -4.18 10.05 -23.17
CA GLY A 98 -4.26 8.86 -24.01
C GLY A 98 -4.05 7.57 -23.20
N LEU A 99 -4.19 6.42 -23.86
CA LEU A 99 -4.05 5.11 -23.20
C LEU A 99 -2.68 4.94 -22.53
N LYS A 100 -1.62 5.45 -23.17
CA LYS A 100 -0.26 5.38 -22.65
C LYS A 100 -0.10 6.17 -21.35
N ASP A 101 -0.59 7.42 -21.30
CA ASP A 101 -0.53 8.26 -20.10
C ASP A 101 -1.29 7.63 -18.93
N ARG A 102 -2.48 7.10 -19.22
CA ARG A 102 -3.29 6.37 -18.23
C ARG A 102 -2.52 5.17 -17.67
N LEU A 103 -1.88 4.36 -18.51
CA LEU A 103 -1.10 3.21 -18.08
C LEU A 103 0.13 3.59 -17.24
N GLU A 104 0.81 4.69 -17.59
CA GLU A 104 1.95 5.21 -16.83
C GLU A 104 1.52 5.75 -15.45
N ILE A 105 0.40 6.48 -15.40
CA ILE A 105 -0.19 6.94 -14.14
C ILE A 105 -0.60 5.73 -13.29
N ALA A 106 -1.26 4.73 -13.88
CA ALA A 106 -1.62 3.52 -13.16
C ALA A 106 -0.38 2.81 -12.57
N GLU A 107 0.68 2.67 -13.36
CA GLU A 107 1.93 2.05 -12.90
C GLU A 107 2.57 2.83 -11.74
N LYS A 108 2.55 4.18 -11.78
CA LYS A 108 3.05 5.03 -10.68
C LYS A 108 2.37 4.70 -9.35
N TYR A 109 1.03 4.68 -9.31
CA TYR A 109 0.29 4.42 -8.07
C TYR A 109 0.37 2.94 -7.64
N ILE A 110 0.43 2.00 -8.59
CA ILE A 110 0.63 0.58 -8.26
C ILE A 110 2.01 0.35 -7.63
N ARG A 111 3.07 1.00 -8.14
CA ARG A 111 4.41 0.94 -7.55
C ARG A 111 4.49 1.60 -6.18
N ALA A 112 3.66 2.61 -5.91
CA ALA A 112 3.52 3.22 -4.59
C ALA A 112 2.77 2.33 -3.57
N GLY A 113 2.35 1.12 -3.95
CA GLY A 113 1.71 0.15 -3.05
C GLY A 113 0.18 0.18 -3.04
N TYR A 114 -0.47 1.01 -3.88
CA TYR A 114 -1.92 1.04 -3.96
C TYR A 114 -2.47 -0.19 -4.69
N ALA A 115 -3.64 -0.66 -4.24
CA ALA A 115 -4.29 -1.85 -4.79
C ALA A 115 -4.57 -1.72 -6.30
N VAL A 116 -4.06 -2.66 -7.09
CA VAL A 116 -4.14 -2.68 -8.57
C VAL A 116 -5.58 -2.49 -9.08
N ARG A 117 -6.55 -3.17 -8.45
CA ARG A 117 -7.96 -3.08 -8.85
C ARG A 117 -8.50 -1.66 -8.72
N THR A 118 -8.20 -0.99 -7.61
CA THR A 118 -8.69 0.35 -7.30
C THR A 118 -8.08 1.37 -8.25
N VAL A 119 -6.75 1.31 -8.43
CA VAL A 119 -6.03 2.22 -9.33
C VAL A 119 -6.54 2.10 -10.77
N LEU A 120 -6.66 0.88 -11.31
CA LEU A 120 -7.11 0.67 -12.69
C LEU A 120 -8.57 1.10 -12.91
N LYS A 121 -9.43 0.92 -11.89
CA LYS A 121 -10.81 1.42 -11.92
C LYS A 121 -10.83 2.95 -12.00
N LEU A 122 -10.03 3.64 -11.17
CA LEU A 122 -9.95 5.10 -11.13
C LEU A 122 -9.38 5.69 -12.42
N VAL A 123 -8.37 5.04 -12.99
CA VAL A 123 -7.74 5.44 -14.25
C VAL A 123 -8.59 5.06 -15.49
N LYS A 124 -9.67 4.29 -15.31
CA LYS A 124 -10.57 3.80 -16.37
C LYS A 124 -9.83 2.95 -17.42
N VAL A 125 -9.05 1.97 -16.97
CA VAL A 125 -8.32 1.02 -17.83
C VAL A 125 -8.65 -0.41 -17.41
N ALA A 126 -8.93 -1.27 -18.40
CA ALA A 126 -9.19 -2.70 -18.14
C ALA A 126 -7.92 -3.40 -17.65
N ARG A 127 -8.09 -4.40 -16.77
CA ARG A 127 -6.97 -5.17 -16.21
C ARG A 127 -6.13 -5.86 -17.27
N SER A 128 -6.78 -6.46 -18.25
CA SER A 128 -6.12 -7.13 -19.38
C SER A 128 -5.20 -6.17 -20.13
N THR A 129 -5.67 -4.96 -20.45
CA THR A 129 -4.88 -3.92 -21.11
C THR A 129 -3.64 -3.55 -20.30
N TYR A 130 -3.77 -3.39 -18.98
CA TYR A 130 -2.64 -3.08 -18.11
C TYR A 130 -1.60 -4.21 -18.06
N TYR A 131 -2.03 -5.45 -17.83
CA TYR A 131 -1.10 -6.59 -17.74
C TYR A 131 -0.46 -6.91 -19.09
N TYR A 132 -1.20 -6.79 -20.18
CA TYR A 132 -0.66 -6.92 -21.54
C TYR A 132 0.41 -5.86 -21.81
N TRP A 133 0.11 -4.58 -21.54
CA TRP A 133 1.08 -3.49 -21.68
C TRP A 133 2.32 -3.69 -20.80
N ARG A 134 2.14 -4.11 -19.55
CA ARG A 134 3.25 -4.39 -18.63
C ARG A 134 4.15 -5.52 -19.14
N SER A 135 3.56 -6.59 -19.67
CA SER A 135 4.28 -7.71 -20.29
C SER A 135 5.10 -7.24 -21.50
N LEU A 136 4.51 -6.43 -22.39
CA LEU A 136 5.22 -5.85 -23.53
C LEU A 136 6.38 -4.94 -23.10
N LYS A 137 6.17 -4.12 -22.07
CA LYS A 137 7.20 -3.22 -21.53
C LYS A 137 8.39 -4.03 -20.99
N ASN A 138 8.12 -5.11 -20.27
CA ASN A 138 9.17 -6.02 -19.78
C ASN A 138 9.91 -6.71 -20.93
N ARG A 139 9.21 -7.22 -21.93
CA ARG A 139 9.83 -7.83 -23.13
C ARG A 139 10.72 -6.84 -23.89
N ARG A 140 10.30 -5.58 -24.02
CA ARG A 140 11.13 -4.54 -24.63
C ARG A 140 12.37 -4.21 -23.79
N LYS A 141 12.26 -4.27 -22.46
CA LYS A 141 13.38 -4.05 -21.55
C LYS A 141 14.42 -5.16 -21.70
N THR A 142 14.00 -6.43 -21.68
CA THR A 142 14.91 -7.58 -21.83
C THR A 142 15.59 -7.59 -23.20
N LEU A 143 14.88 -7.25 -24.28
CA LEU A 143 15.47 -7.12 -25.61
C LEU A 143 16.51 -5.99 -25.71
N LYS A 144 16.34 -4.90 -24.96
CA LYS A 144 17.33 -3.81 -24.89
C LYS A 144 18.56 -4.22 -24.08
N GLU A 145 18.37 -4.92 -22.97
CA GLU A 145 19.46 -5.44 -22.13
C GLU A 145 20.28 -6.50 -22.88
N ASN A 146 19.63 -7.36 -23.65
CA ASN A 146 20.30 -8.38 -24.48
C ASN A 146 20.87 -7.82 -25.79
N LYS A 147 20.67 -6.53 -26.10
CA LYS A 147 21.19 -5.86 -27.31
C LYS A 147 22.66 -5.45 -27.13
N GLN A 148 23.49 -6.34 -26.61
CA GLN A 148 24.94 -6.19 -26.69
C GLN A 148 25.37 -6.59 -28.10
N TRP A 149 25.44 -5.62 -29.02
CA TRP A 149 26.14 -5.81 -30.29
C TRP A 149 27.56 -6.28 -29.97
N LYS A 150 27.85 -7.56 -30.14
CA LYS A 150 29.24 -8.02 -30.19
C LYS A 150 29.80 -7.48 -31.50
N LYS A 151 30.78 -6.58 -31.43
CA LYS A 151 31.51 -6.15 -32.64
C LYS A 151 31.96 -7.43 -33.37
N PRO A 152 31.80 -7.52 -34.70
CA PRO A 152 32.34 -8.65 -35.43
C PRO A 152 33.83 -8.79 -35.08
N PRO A 153 34.35 -10.01 -34.91
CA PRO A 153 35.64 -10.29 -34.27
C PRO A 153 36.88 -9.62 -34.89
N GLY A 154 36.76 -8.96 -36.04
CA GLY A 154 37.88 -8.35 -36.78
C GLY A 154 38.86 -9.39 -37.36
N TYR A 155 38.40 -10.64 -37.42
CA TYR A 155 39.07 -11.76 -38.04
C TYR A 155 38.00 -12.69 -38.62
N SER A 156 38.35 -13.43 -39.67
CA SER A 156 37.56 -14.56 -40.18
C SER A 156 38.30 -15.87 -39.90
N LEU A 157 37.69 -17.01 -40.22
CA LEU A 157 38.31 -18.32 -40.08
C LEU A 157 38.62 -18.89 -41.47
N ASP A 158 39.77 -19.55 -41.64
CA ASP A 158 40.06 -20.35 -42.84
C ASP A 158 39.33 -21.71 -42.79
N GLU A 159 39.49 -22.50 -43.85
CA GLU A 159 38.92 -23.85 -43.96
C GLU A 159 39.43 -24.81 -42.86
N ASP A 160 40.59 -24.52 -42.27
CA ASP A 160 41.19 -25.26 -41.15
C ASP A 160 40.78 -24.71 -39.77
N GLY A 161 39.93 -23.68 -39.72
CA GLY A 161 39.45 -23.05 -38.49
C GLY A 161 40.46 -22.13 -37.79
N LYS A 162 41.55 -21.74 -38.45
CA LYS A 162 42.53 -20.75 -37.95
C LYS A 162 42.07 -19.33 -38.25
N LYS A 163 42.45 -18.40 -37.37
CA LYS A 163 42.08 -16.98 -37.49
C LYS A 163 42.88 -16.31 -38.60
N ILE A 164 42.19 -15.75 -39.59
CA ILE A 164 42.76 -14.91 -40.64
C ILE A 164 42.40 -13.46 -40.35
N LYS A 165 43.41 -12.57 -40.40
CA LYS A 165 43.18 -11.12 -40.30
C LYS A 165 42.54 -10.59 -41.59
N ASP A 166 41.72 -9.55 -41.46
CA ASP A 166 41.02 -8.95 -42.60
C ASP A 166 41.98 -8.46 -43.72
N GLU A 167 43.20 -8.03 -43.38
CA GLU A 167 44.26 -7.64 -44.33
C GLU A 167 44.68 -8.78 -45.27
N GLU A 168 44.78 -9.99 -44.73
CA GLU A 168 45.19 -11.18 -45.48
C GLU A 168 44.06 -11.67 -46.39
N ILE A 169 42.80 -11.55 -45.93
CA ILE A 169 41.62 -11.83 -46.75
C ILE A 169 41.55 -10.87 -47.94
N ILE A 170 41.77 -9.58 -47.71
CA ILE A 170 41.79 -8.56 -48.78
C ILE A 170 42.89 -8.87 -49.81
N SER A 171 44.06 -9.29 -49.34
CA SER A 171 45.18 -9.64 -50.21
C SER A 171 44.85 -10.85 -51.08
N ARG A 172 44.29 -11.92 -50.49
CA ARG A 172 43.87 -13.13 -51.24
C ARG A 172 42.77 -12.84 -52.26
N ILE A 173 41.80 -11.99 -51.91
CA ILE A 173 40.74 -11.59 -52.84
C ILE A 173 41.32 -10.80 -54.03
N ARG A 174 42.24 -9.86 -53.77
CA ARG A 174 42.89 -9.07 -54.83
C ARG A 174 43.71 -9.96 -55.76
N GLU A 175 44.51 -10.86 -55.22
CA GLU A 175 45.32 -11.81 -55.99
C GLU A 175 44.44 -12.75 -56.84
N ALA A 176 43.32 -13.24 -56.30
CA ALA A 176 42.37 -14.05 -57.04
C ALA A 176 41.72 -13.27 -58.20
N ILE A 177 41.37 -12.00 -57.97
CA ILE A 177 40.83 -11.13 -59.02
C ILE A 177 41.88 -10.89 -60.12
N GLU A 178 43.12 -10.56 -59.75
CA GLU A 178 44.22 -10.33 -60.70
C GLU A 178 44.57 -11.59 -61.51
N SER A 179 44.61 -12.75 -60.85
CA SER A 179 44.81 -14.05 -61.50
C SER A 179 43.68 -14.38 -62.48
N THR A 180 42.44 -14.06 -62.15
CA THR A 180 41.27 -14.27 -63.04
C THR A 180 41.32 -13.34 -64.25
N VAL A 181 41.79 -12.11 -64.08
CA VAL A 181 42.02 -11.15 -65.17
C VAL A 181 43.19 -11.59 -66.06
N ALA A 182 44.27 -12.12 -65.47
CA ALA A 182 45.46 -12.60 -66.19
C ALA A 182 45.24 -13.90 -66.98
N THR A 183 44.36 -14.79 -66.50
CA THR A 183 44.03 -16.07 -67.18
C THR A 183 42.95 -15.92 -68.26
N GLY A 184 42.39 -14.73 -68.47
CA GLY A 184 41.51 -14.44 -69.62
C GLY A 184 40.16 -15.19 -69.61
N ILE A 185 39.78 -15.83 -68.51
CA ILE A 185 38.46 -16.48 -68.39
C ILE A 185 37.47 -15.44 -67.85
N ARG A 186 36.95 -14.60 -68.75
CA ARG A 186 35.68 -13.92 -68.51
C ARG A 186 34.56 -14.96 -68.68
N ARG A 187 33.86 -15.28 -67.59
CA ARG A 187 32.46 -15.70 -67.69
C ARG A 187 31.58 -14.45 -67.73
#